data_AF-A0AAU1AFN4-F1
#
_entry.id   AF-A0AAU1AFN4-F1
#
_cell.length_a   1.000
_cell.length_b   1.000
_cell.length_c   1.000
_cell.angle_alpha   90.00
_cell.angle_beta   90.00
_cell.angle_gamma   90.00
#
_symmetry.space_group_name_H-M   'P 1'
#
loop_
_entity.id
_entity.type
_entity.pdbx_description
1 polymer ?
#
loop_
_entity_poly.entity_id
_entity_poly.type
_entity_poly.pdbx_seq_one_letter_code
_entity_poly.pdbx_strand_id
1 'polypeptide(L)'
;MSTDRPRAGPSLDYHLVRSTHDDHEVEGLLVEEFTRHRDFTTSGLHSAGWTPSAGWWSSAPLSRGLRTDPDVLARVVPSARADAVAAYRRLGGGHLPSEAVLRSYFRDHQAFATAPPLRLGPTQPPEGFHERRVYRVLFAKDLRADQVAALRAIWRTTDGGTAGSAAGGHHERGGHQFSWDLRRVGHTLAWGLDLTALLGAGSAEALGSILYELTEVLRQHGLVLVTTERFS
;
A
#
# COMPACT_ATOMS: atom_id res chain seq x y z
N MET A 1 35.98 -8.99 -8.28
CA MET A 1 34.98 -9.31 -7.24
C MET A 1 33.77 -8.45 -7.49
N SER A 2 32.70 -9.05 -8.01
CA SER A 2 31.42 -8.37 -8.22
C SER A 2 30.71 -8.28 -6.87
N THR A 3 30.61 -7.09 -6.31
CA THR A 3 29.74 -6.86 -5.13
C THR A 3 28.31 -6.82 -5.64
N ASP A 4 27.67 -7.99 -5.65
CA ASP A 4 26.24 -8.13 -5.84
C ASP A 4 25.56 -7.36 -4.70
N ARG A 5 25.09 -6.15 -5.02
CA ARG A 5 24.33 -5.32 -4.10
C ARG A 5 23.03 -6.08 -3.90
N PRO A 6 22.67 -6.54 -2.67
CA PRO A 6 21.41 -7.24 -2.49
C PRO A 6 20.29 -6.34 -3.01
N ARG A 7 19.51 -6.85 -3.98
CA ARG A 7 18.33 -6.14 -4.48
C ARG A 7 17.55 -5.69 -3.26
N ALA A 8 17.36 -4.38 -3.12
CA ALA A 8 16.49 -3.85 -2.08
C ALA A 8 15.13 -4.52 -2.28
N GLY A 9 14.69 -5.32 -1.31
CA GLY A 9 13.34 -5.88 -1.31
C GLY A 9 12.29 -4.76 -1.35
N PRO A 10 11.00 -5.09 -1.54
CA PRO A 10 9.96 -4.08 -1.48
C PRO A 10 10.03 -3.32 -0.14
N SER A 11 9.83 -2.01 -0.14
CA SER A 11 9.83 -1.23 1.10
C SER A 11 8.82 -1.79 2.09
N LEU A 12 9.17 -1.79 3.38
CA LEU A 12 8.26 -2.23 4.43
C LEU A 12 7.22 -1.15 4.75
N ASP A 13 6.03 -1.60 5.13
CA ASP A 13 4.92 -0.76 5.56
C ASP A 13 4.97 -0.59 7.08
N TYR A 14 5.27 0.63 7.54
CA TYR A 14 5.28 0.97 8.97
C TYR A 14 3.94 1.51 9.45
N HIS A 15 3.55 1.08 10.65
CA HIS A 15 2.42 1.62 11.36
C HIS A 15 2.73 1.85 12.84
N LEU A 16 2.24 2.95 13.39
CA LEU A 16 2.22 3.19 14.83
C LEU A 16 0.93 2.59 15.40
N VAL A 17 1.04 1.85 16.50
CA VAL A 17 -0.11 1.28 17.22
C VAL A 17 -0.38 2.14 18.45
N ARG A 18 -1.58 2.71 18.53
CA ARG A 18 -2.01 3.54 19.66
C ARG A 18 -2.50 2.71 20.83
N SER A 19 -2.31 3.24 22.04
CA SER A 19 -2.84 2.66 23.28
C SER A 19 -4.36 2.53 23.22
N THR A 20 -4.92 1.49 23.85
CA THR A 20 -6.37 1.39 24.04
C THR A 20 -6.91 2.38 25.08
N HIS A 21 -6.03 2.96 25.90
CA HIS A 21 -6.41 3.84 27.01
C HIS A 21 -6.30 5.32 26.66
N ASP A 22 -5.42 5.67 25.71
CA ASP A 22 -5.21 7.03 25.22
C ASP A 22 -4.84 7.01 23.72
N ASP A 23 -5.70 7.59 22.89
CA ASP A 23 -5.52 7.65 21.44
C ASP A 23 -4.34 8.53 20.99
N HIS A 24 -3.75 9.31 21.90
CA HIS A 24 -2.54 10.09 21.63
C HIS A 24 -1.26 9.32 21.97
N GLU A 25 -1.35 8.29 22.79
CA GLU A 25 -0.22 7.48 23.20
C GLU A 25 0.06 6.37 22.18
N VAL A 26 1.32 6.23 21.77
CA VAL A 26 1.77 5.12 20.93
C VAL A 26 2.33 4.04 21.84
N GLU A 27 1.80 2.83 21.79
CA GLU A 27 2.26 1.70 22.61
C GLU A 27 3.25 0.78 21.88
N GLY A 28 3.30 0.86 20.54
CA GLY A 28 4.12 -0.04 19.75
C GLY A 28 4.15 0.25 18.26
N LEU A 29 4.80 -0.65 17.55
CA LEU A 29 4.94 -0.64 16.09
C LEU A 29 4.34 -1.90 15.49
N LEU A 30 3.82 -1.76 14.28
CA LEU A 30 3.52 -2.85 13.38
C LEU A 30 4.28 -2.60 12.07
N VAL A 31 4.93 -3.63 11.56
CA VAL A 31 5.63 -3.62 10.27
C VAL A 31 5.04 -4.71 9.39
N GLU A 32 4.61 -4.35 8.19
CA GLU A 32 4.02 -5.27 7.22
C GLU A 32 4.87 -5.32 5.93
N GLU A 33 4.91 -6.49 5.28
CA GLU A 33 5.46 -6.67 3.93
C GLU A 33 4.47 -7.46 3.07
N PHE A 34 3.95 -6.81 2.03
CA PHE A 34 3.10 -7.48 1.05
C PHE A 34 3.93 -8.30 0.07
N THR A 35 3.65 -9.59 -0.01
CA THR A 35 4.16 -10.45 -1.08
C THR A 35 3.27 -10.31 -2.31
N ARG A 36 3.89 -10.26 -3.48
CA ARG A 36 3.19 -10.04 -4.75
C ARG A 36 3.60 -11.10 -5.78
N HIS A 37 2.65 -11.47 -6.64
CA HIS A 37 2.94 -12.20 -7.85
C HIS A 37 3.69 -11.32 -8.87
N ARG A 38 4.18 -11.93 -9.96
CA ARG A 38 4.93 -11.22 -11.03
C ARG A 38 4.12 -10.11 -11.70
N ASP A 39 2.79 -10.21 -11.65
CA ASP A 39 1.89 -9.21 -12.21
C ASP A 39 1.46 -8.16 -11.18
N PHE A 40 2.11 -8.09 -10.01
CA PHE A 40 1.85 -7.15 -8.91
C PHE A 40 0.54 -7.37 -8.12
N THR A 41 -0.19 -8.46 -8.39
CA THR A 41 -1.30 -8.87 -7.50
C THR A 41 -0.77 -9.34 -6.15
N THR A 42 -1.51 -9.05 -5.08
CA THR A 42 -1.14 -9.45 -3.72
C THR A 42 -1.32 -10.96 -3.56
N SER A 43 -0.24 -11.65 -3.18
CA SER A 43 -0.26 -13.09 -2.88
C SER A 43 -0.35 -13.37 -1.39
N GLY A 44 0.08 -12.43 -0.56
CA GLY A 44 0.31 -12.69 0.84
C GLY A 44 0.82 -11.47 1.61
N LEU A 45 1.00 -11.69 2.91
CA LEU A 45 1.47 -10.66 3.83
C LEU A 45 2.31 -11.30 4.95
N HIS A 46 3.46 -10.70 5.20
CA HIS A 46 4.25 -10.93 6.40
C HIS A 46 4.10 -9.74 7.34
N SER A 47 4.18 -9.98 8.65
CA SER A 47 4.19 -8.89 9.61
C SER A 47 4.96 -9.23 10.89
N ALA A 48 5.48 -8.19 11.54
CA ALA A 48 5.98 -8.25 12.90
C ALA A 48 5.50 -7.05 13.72
N GLY A 49 5.16 -7.32 14.97
CA GLY A 49 4.80 -6.30 15.95
C GLY A 49 5.96 -6.07 16.91
N TRP A 50 6.02 -4.88 17.49
CA TRP A 50 6.97 -4.57 18.56
C TRP A 50 6.31 -3.74 19.65
N THR A 51 6.58 -4.11 20.90
CA THR A 51 6.30 -3.28 22.08
C THR A 51 7.49 -3.32 23.05
N PRO A 52 7.64 -2.34 23.94
CA PRO A 52 8.76 -2.32 24.90
C PRO A 52 8.81 -3.55 25.81
N SER A 53 7.64 -4.07 26.19
CA SER A 53 7.52 -5.20 27.12
C SER A 53 7.75 -6.57 26.48
N ALA A 54 7.41 -6.73 25.19
CA ALA A 54 7.45 -8.02 24.51
C ALA A 54 8.59 -8.15 23.49
N GLY A 55 9.25 -7.06 23.13
CA GLY A 55 10.19 -7.05 22.01
C GLY A 55 9.48 -7.30 20.68
N TRP A 56 10.14 -7.96 19.73
CA TRP A 56 9.55 -8.31 18.42
C TRP A 56 8.75 -9.62 18.52
N TRP A 57 7.51 -9.60 18.04
CA TRP A 57 6.55 -10.71 18.13
C TRP A 57 5.77 -10.89 16.83
N SER A 58 5.10 -12.04 16.67
CA SER A 58 4.25 -12.27 15.50
C SER A 58 2.98 -11.44 15.57
N SER A 59 2.83 -10.51 14.64
CA SER A 59 1.64 -9.65 14.55
C SER A 59 0.55 -10.18 13.64
N ALA A 60 0.56 -11.47 13.25
CA ALA A 60 -0.46 -11.99 12.33
C ALA A 60 -1.91 -11.74 12.80
N PRO A 61 -2.28 -11.95 14.09
CA PRO A 61 -3.62 -11.61 14.57
C PRO A 61 -3.95 -10.11 14.47
N LEU A 62 -3.00 -9.25 14.86
CA LEU A 62 -3.17 -7.79 14.78
C LEU A 62 -3.36 -7.37 13.32
N SER A 63 -2.45 -7.78 12.45
CA SER A 63 -2.45 -7.54 10.99
C SER A 63 -3.75 -7.99 10.31
N ARG A 64 -4.33 -9.12 10.73
CA ARG A 64 -5.66 -9.53 10.28
C ARG A 64 -6.75 -8.59 10.80
N GLY A 65 -6.69 -8.25 12.09
CA GLY A 65 -7.60 -7.32 12.73
C GLY A 65 -7.69 -5.97 12.02
N LEU A 66 -6.57 -5.41 11.54
CA LEU A 66 -6.56 -4.18 10.73
C LEU A 66 -7.52 -4.24 9.52
N ARG A 67 -7.75 -5.44 8.98
CA ARG A 67 -8.56 -5.66 7.76
C ARG A 67 -9.99 -6.11 8.05
N THR A 68 -10.28 -6.53 9.29
CA THR A 68 -11.57 -7.14 9.64
C THR A 68 -12.27 -6.48 10.83
N ASP A 69 -11.56 -5.69 11.63
CA ASP A 69 -12.04 -5.10 12.88
C ASP A 69 -11.81 -3.58 12.88
N PRO A 70 -12.90 -2.78 12.83
CA PRO A 70 -12.82 -1.31 12.83
C PRO A 70 -12.13 -0.72 14.06
N ASP A 71 -12.24 -1.34 15.24
CA ASP A 71 -11.65 -0.83 16.48
C ASP A 71 -10.14 -1.02 16.48
N VAL A 72 -9.68 -2.17 15.98
CA VAL A 72 -8.26 -2.42 15.72
C VAL A 72 -7.73 -1.44 14.67
N LEU A 73 -8.46 -1.27 13.56
CA LEU A 73 -8.07 -0.35 12.49
C LEU A 73 -7.97 1.10 13.00
N ALA A 74 -8.89 1.56 13.84
CA ALA A 74 -8.89 2.92 14.39
C ALA A 74 -7.58 3.26 15.10
N ARG A 75 -7.03 2.31 15.85
CA ARG A 75 -5.79 2.45 16.65
C ARG A 75 -4.52 2.55 15.82
N VAL A 76 -4.53 2.14 14.56
CA VAL A 76 -3.31 2.01 13.75
C VAL A 76 -3.11 3.20 12.83
N VAL A 77 -1.97 3.87 12.90
CA VAL A 77 -1.65 5.01 12.04
C VAL A 77 -0.57 4.58 11.04
N PRO A 78 -0.86 4.56 9.72
CA PRO A 78 0.18 4.44 8.69
C PRO A 78 1.24 5.52 8.89
N SER A 79 2.51 5.16 8.78
CA SER A 79 3.60 6.09 9.10
C SER A 79 4.79 5.86 8.20
N ALA A 80 5.57 6.92 7.99
CA ALA A 80 6.86 6.78 7.32
C ALA A 80 7.84 6.05 8.24
N ARG A 81 8.88 5.44 7.66
CA ARG A 81 9.96 4.80 8.43
C ARG A 81 10.60 5.77 9.43
N ALA A 82 10.74 7.05 9.08
CA ALA A 82 11.31 8.07 9.95
C ALA A 82 10.50 8.25 11.24
N ASP A 83 9.17 8.26 11.15
CA ASP A 83 8.28 8.37 12.31
C ASP A 83 8.33 7.11 13.17
N ALA A 84 8.40 5.93 12.53
CA ALA A 84 8.58 4.66 13.23
C ALA A 84 9.92 4.62 13.98
N VAL A 85 11.01 5.14 13.40
CA VAL A 85 12.32 5.28 14.07
C VAL A 85 12.20 6.18 15.30
N ALA A 86 11.54 7.33 15.17
CA ALA A 86 11.37 8.27 16.27
C ALA A 86 10.53 7.65 17.41
N ALA A 87 9.42 6.99 17.08
CA ALA A 87 8.57 6.30 18.03
C ALA A 87 9.29 5.13 18.72
N TYR A 88 9.99 4.29 17.96
CA TYR A 88 10.79 3.17 18.49
C TYR A 88 11.78 3.64 19.56
N ARG A 89 12.51 4.73 19.26
CA ARG A 89 13.48 5.32 20.19
C ARG A 89 12.81 5.88 21.43
N ARG A 90 11.72 6.64 21.26
CA ARG A 90 10.96 7.23 22.38
C ARG A 90 10.41 6.16 23.33
N LEU A 91 10.04 5.01 22.78
CA LEU A 91 9.56 3.85 23.52
C LEU A 91 10.68 2.98 24.12
N GLY A 92 11.95 3.40 24.02
CA GLY A 92 13.09 2.71 24.64
C GLY A 92 13.71 1.58 23.80
N GLY A 93 13.29 1.40 22.54
CA GLY A 93 13.86 0.37 21.65
C GLY A 93 15.28 0.68 21.14
N GLY A 94 15.74 1.93 21.26
CA GLY A 94 17.06 2.36 20.77
C GLY A 94 17.05 2.69 19.28
N HIS A 95 17.86 1.98 18.48
CA HIS A 95 17.92 2.15 17.02
C HIS A 95 17.03 1.13 16.32
N LEU A 96 16.11 1.60 15.47
CA LEU A 96 15.23 0.70 14.71
C LEU A 96 16.09 -0.17 13.77
N PRO A 97 15.95 -1.51 13.81
CA PRO A 97 16.72 -2.40 12.93
C PRO A 97 16.54 -2.09 11.44
N SER A 98 17.53 -2.48 10.63
CA SER A 98 17.42 -2.41 9.17
C SER A 98 16.27 -3.28 8.67
N GLU A 99 15.73 -2.99 7.49
CA GLU A 99 14.63 -3.81 6.94
C GLU A 99 15.02 -5.28 6.71
N ALA A 100 16.30 -5.56 6.43
CA ALA A 100 16.79 -6.93 6.32
C ALA A 100 16.68 -7.67 7.67
N VAL A 101 17.00 -6.99 8.78
CA VAL A 101 16.85 -7.56 10.13
C VAL A 101 15.37 -7.65 10.51
N LEU A 102 14.55 -6.65 10.19
CA LEU A 102 13.11 -6.68 10.49
C LEU A 102 12.42 -7.88 9.85
N ARG A 103 12.79 -8.24 8.61
CA ARG A 103 12.28 -9.45 7.93
C ARG A 103 12.59 -10.74 8.67
N SER A 104 13.68 -10.81 9.43
CA SER A 104 13.99 -11.99 10.26
C SER A 104 13.03 -12.17 11.44
N TYR A 105 12.25 -11.13 11.79
CA TYR A 105 11.20 -11.22 12.82
C TYR A 105 9.84 -11.63 12.25
N PHE A 106 9.68 -11.76 10.94
CA PHE A 106 8.45 -12.26 10.33
C PHE A 106 8.33 -13.76 10.57
N ARG A 107 7.46 -14.14 11.51
CA ARG A 107 7.25 -15.54 11.91
C ARG A 107 6.17 -16.23 11.10
N ASP A 108 5.19 -15.47 10.63
CA ASP A 108 4.00 -15.97 9.94
C ASP A 108 3.87 -15.37 8.54
N HIS A 109 3.26 -16.15 7.65
CA HIS A 109 2.81 -15.71 6.34
C HIS A 109 1.30 -15.89 6.23
N GLN A 110 0.60 -14.80 5.92
CA GLN A 110 -0.84 -14.80 5.68
C GLN A 110 -1.08 -14.81 4.17
N ALA A 111 -1.44 -15.97 3.62
CA ALA A 111 -1.79 -16.07 2.21
C ALA A 111 -3.11 -15.36 1.91
N PHE A 112 -3.17 -14.64 0.79
CA PHE A 112 -4.42 -14.08 0.26
C PHE A 112 -4.98 -15.04 -0.79
N ALA A 113 -6.31 -15.19 -0.81
CA ALA A 113 -6.96 -15.99 -1.84
C ALA A 113 -6.76 -15.33 -3.20
N THR A 114 -6.29 -16.10 -4.18
CA THR A 114 -6.15 -15.64 -5.55
C THR A 114 -7.35 -16.09 -6.38
N ALA A 115 -7.99 -15.15 -7.06
CA ALA A 115 -8.98 -15.44 -8.10
C ALA A 115 -8.41 -15.04 -9.46
N PRO A 116 -8.75 -15.75 -10.56
CA PRO A 116 -8.41 -15.28 -11.90
C PRO A 116 -9.01 -13.88 -12.14
N PRO A 117 -8.27 -12.96 -12.81
CA PRO A 117 -8.74 -11.60 -13.05
C PRO A 117 -10.13 -11.53 -13.66
N LEU A 118 -11.03 -10.79 -13.01
CA LEU A 118 -12.36 -10.50 -13.56
C LEU A 118 -12.23 -9.48 -14.69
N ARG A 119 -12.45 -9.93 -15.93
CA ARG A 119 -12.26 -9.12 -17.15
C ARG A 119 -13.20 -7.92 -17.23
N LEU A 120 -12.68 -6.72 -16.95
CA LEU A 120 -13.42 -5.47 -17.07
C LEU A 120 -13.01 -4.69 -18.35
N GLY A 121 -13.83 -4.83 -19.39
CA GLY A 121 -13.72 -4.06 -20.64
C GLY A 121 -12.98 -4.77 -21.78
N PRO A 122 -12.67 -4.05 -22.88
CA PRO A 122 -12.06 -4.62 -24.07
C PRO A 122 -10.67 -5.18 -23.76
N THR A 123 -10.43 -6.40 -24.25
CA THR A 123 -9.17 -7.13 -24.08
C THR A 123 -8.06 -6.63 -24.99
N GLN A 124 -8.40 -5.93 -26.07
CA GLN A 124 -7.43 -5.50 -27.06
C GLN A 124 -6.81 -4.16 -26.64
N PRO A 125 -5.48 -4.07 -26.56
CA PRO A 125 -4.81 -2.81 -26.29
C PRO A 125 -5.04 -1.82 -27.45
N PRO A 126 -5.07 -0.51 -27.17
CA PRO A 126 -5.06 0.50 -28.22
C PRO A 126 -3.81 0.40 -29.11
N GLU A 127 -3.87 0.97 -30.31
CA GLU A 127 -2.72 1.03 -31.21
C GLU A 127 -1.50 1.65 -30.51
N GLY A 128 -0.32 1.07 -30.75
CA GLY A 128 0.92 1.47 -30.08
C GLY A 128 1.20 0.77 -28.74
N PHE A 129 0.24 0.04 -28.18
CA PHE A 129 0.40 -0.73 -26.95
C PHE A 129 0.27 -2.24 -27.20
N HIS A 130 1.04 -3.04 -26.47
CA HIS A 130 1.00 -4.49 -26.60
C HIS A 130 0.14 -5.16 -25.53
N GLU A 131 -0.17 -4.48 -24.42
CA GLU A 131 -1.02 -5.01 -23.35
C GLU A 131 -1.75 -3.87 -22.63
N ARG A 132 -2.99 -4.14 -22.19
CA ARG A 132 -3.75 -3.28 -21.28
C ARG A 132 -3.96 -4.04 -19.97
N ARG A 133 -3.57 -3.44 -18.85
CA ARG A 133 -3.82 -3.98 -17.51
C ARG A 133 -4.69 -3.05 -16.69
N VAL A 134 -5.52 -3.62 -15.84
CA VAL A 134 -6.35 -2.86 -14.90
C VAL A 134 -6.15 -3.44 -13.51
N TYR A 135 -5.78 -2.58 -12.58
CA TYR A 135 -5.56 -2.91 -11.18
C TYR A 135 -6.56 -2.18 -10.30
N ARG A 136 -6.88 -2.77 -9.16
CA ARG A 136 -7.43 -2.04 -8.02
C ARG A 136 -6.57 -2.28 -6.80
N VAL A 137 -6.14 -1.18 -6.20
CA VAL A 137 -5.53 -1.19 -4.88
C VAL A 137 -6.61 -0.78 -3.88
N LEU A 138 -6.91 -1.67 -2.94
CA LEU A 138 -7.91 -1.44 -1.90
C LEU A 138 -7.24 -0.90 -0.65
N PHE A 139 -7.87 0.10 -0.07
CA PHE A 139 -7.43 0.76 1.15
C PHE A 139 -8.56 0.83 2.18
N ALA A 140 -8.18 0.62 3.44
CA ALA A 140 -9.00 0.87 4.60
C ALA A 140 -8.70 2.26 5.19
N LYS A 141 -9.51 2.67 6.16
CA LYS A 141 -9.64 4.04 6.69
C LYS A 141 -10.27 5.01 5.71
N ASP A 142 -10.52 6.22 6.21
CA ASP A 142 -11.17 7.27 5.44
C ASP A 142 -10.26 8.48 5.21
N LEU A 143 -10.54 9.19 4.13
CA LEU A 143 -9.96 10.47 3.77
C LEU A 143 -10.95 11.58 4.12
N ARG A 144 -10.45 12.58 4.83
CA ARG A 144 -11.17 13.84 5.05
C ARG A 144 -11.18 14.69 3.77
N ALA A 145 -12.06 15.67 3.71
CA ALA A 145 -12.20 16.56 2.56
C ALA A 145 -10.91 17.33 2.22
N ASP A 146 -10.15 17.78 3.23
CA ASP A 146 -8.85 18.44 3.07
C ASP A 146 -7.82 17.49 2.44
N GLN A 147 -7.83 16.22 2.84
CA GLN A 147 -6.92 15.21 2.30
C GLN A 147 -7.26 14.86 0.85
N VAL A 148 -8.55 14.78 0.51
CA VAL A 148 -8.97 14.60 -0.89
C VAL A 148 -8.56 15.80 -1.74
N ALA A 149 -8.70 17.02 -1.24
CA ALA A 149 -8.26 18.22 -1.94
C ALA A 149 -6.73 18.24 -2.15
N ALA A 150 -5.95 17.81 -1.16
CA ALA A 150 -4.50 17.67 -1.30
C ALA A 150 -4.12 16.64 -2.38
N LEU A 151 -4.80 15.48 -2.41
CA LEU A 151 -4.58 14.48 -3.46
C LEU A 151 -4.91 15.00 -4.85
N ARG A 152 -6.00 15.76 -5.01
CA ARG A 152 -6.33 16.42 -6.29
C ARG A 152 -5.21 17.36 -6.75
N ALA A 153 -4.64 18.13 -5.82
CA ALA A 153 -3.53 19.03 -6.12
C ALA A 153 -2.25 18.25 -6.51
N ILE A 154 -1.91 17.19 -5.77
CA ILE A 154 -0.72 16.35 -6.03
C ILE A 154 -0.83 15.68 -7.41
N TRP A 155 -1.97 15.10 -7.73
CA TRP A 155 -2.19 14.39 -8.99
C TRP A 155 -2.66 15.28 -10.15
N ARG A 156 -2.80 16.59 -9.90
CA ARG A 156 -3.29 17.57 -10.88
C ARG A 156 -4.60 17.13 -11.52
N THR A 157 -5.54 16.68 -10.70
CA THR A 157 -6.84 16.21 -11.15
C THR A 157 -7.58 17.33 -11.89
N THR A 158 -7.96 17.08 -13.13
CA THR A 158 -8.71 18.03 -13.95
C THR A 158 -10.20 17.96 -13.67
N ASP A 159 -10.88 19.10 -13.70
CA ASP A 159 -12.34 19.18 -13.65
C ASP A 159 -12.90 18.52 -14.93
N GLY A 160 -13.43 17.30 -14.78
CA GLY A 160 -13.78 16.42 -15.91
C GLY A 160 -13.31 14.96 -15.74
N GLY A 161 -12.74 14.61 -14.58
CA GLY A 161 -12.41 13.23 -14.22
C GLY A 161 -13.59 12.26 -14.28
N THR A 162 -13.30 10.96 -14.19
CA THR A 162 -14.31 9.91 -14.30
C THR A 162 -15.43 10.08 -13.26
N ALA A 163 -16.68 9.90 -13.68
CA ALA A 163 -17.83 10.05 -12.79
C ALA A 163 -17.67 9.19 -11.52
N GLY A 164 -17.76 9.84 -10.35
CA GLY A 164 -17.57 9.19 -9.05
C GLY A 164 -16.11 9.08 -8.57
N SER A 165 -15.14 9.56 -9.36
CA SER A 165 -13.75 9.71 -8.94
C SER A 165 -13.61 10.91 -7.98
N ALA A 166 -12.95 10.68 -6.85
CA ALA A 166 -12.65 11.70 -5.87
C ALA A 166 -11.36 12.46 -6.24
N ALA A 167 -10.36 11.76 -6.78
CA ALA A 167 -9.10 12.32 -7.28
C ALA A 167 -8.53 11.36 -8.33
N GLY A 168 -7.83 11.88 -9.32
CA GLY A 168 -7.25 11.06 -10.38
C GLY A 168 -6.12 11.76 -11.10
N GLY A 169 -5.41 11.01 -11.92
CA GLY A 169 -4.25 11.53 -12.65
C GLY A 169 -3.82 10.59 -13.76
N HIS A 170 -2.79 11.03 -14.49
CA HIS A 170 -2.15 10.24 -15.52
C HIS A 170 -0.64 10.49 -15.52
N HIS A 171 0.11 9.52 -16.04
CA HIS A 171 1.55 9.60 -16.17
C HIS A 171 2.02 8.78 -17.36
N GLU A 172 3.02 9.28 -18.07
CA GLU A 172 3.71 8.53 -19.11
C GLU A 172 5.15 8.26 -18.68
N ARG A 173 5.60 7.02 -18.79
CA ARG A 173 6.98 6.63 -18.43
C ARG A 173 7.45 5.48 -19.30
N GLY A 174 8.57 5.67 -19.99
CA GLY A 174 9.22 4.60 -20.77
C GLY A 174 8.34 4.01 -21.87
N GLY A 175 7.44 4.79 -22.47
CA GLY A 175 6.48 4.30 -23.48
C GLY A 175 5.27 3.56 -22.91
N HIS A 176 5.08 3.54 -21.59
CA HIS A 176 3.84 3.14 -20.95
C HIS A 176 2.98 4.37 -20.63
N GLN A 177 1.66 4.21 -20.71
CA GLN A 177 0.70 5.19 -20.22
C GLN A 177 -0.04 4.63 -19.00
N PHE A 178 -0.14 5.44 -17.97
CA PHE A 178 -0.82 5.14 -16.73
C PHE A 178 -1.91 6.16 -16.50
N SER A 179 -3.10 5.72 -16.12
CA SER A 179 -4.15 6.59 -15.60
C SER A 179 -4.76 5.95 -14.36
N TRP A 180 -5.12 6.77 -13.38
CA TRP A 180 -5.71 6.28 -12.15
C TRP A 180 -6.82 7.16 -11.63
N ASP A 181 -7.76 6.50 -10.94
CA ASP A 181 -8.88 7.12 -10.25
C ASP A 181 -8.98 6.55 -8.84
N LEU A 182 -9.11 7.45 -7.87
CA LEU A 182 -9.40 7.13 -6.49
C LEU A 182 -10.89 7.34 -6.25
N ARG A 183 -11.60 6.31 -5.79
CA ARG A 183 -13.03 6.37 -5.52
C ARG A 183 -13.44 5.53 -4.33
N ARG A 184 -14.67 5.76 -3.86
CA ARG A 184 -15.30 4.89 -2.86
C ARG A 184 -15.71 3.56 -3.47
N VAL A 185 -15.50 2.49 -2.72
CA VAL A 185 -15.97 1.13 -3.05
C VAL A 185 -16.94 0.68 -1.96
N GLY A 186 -18.11 0.17 -2.37
CA GLY A 186 -19.13 -0.35 -1.43
C GLY A 186 -19.79 0.74 -0.58
N HIS A 187 -20.19 1.86 -1.20
CA HIS A 187 -20.86 3.05 -0.64
C HIS A 187 -20.14 3.80 0.52
N THR A 188 -19.45 3.12 1.43
CA THR A 188 -18.65 3.69 2.53
C THR A 188 -17.49 2.80 3.02
N LEU A 189 -17.36 1.57 2.52
CA LEU A 189 -16.51 0.54 3.16
C LEU A 189 -15.01 0.70 2.92
N ALA A 190 -14.61 1.16 1.74
CA ALA A 190 -13.20 1.25 1.36
C ALA A 190 -12.93 2.35 0.33
N TRP A 191 -11.66 2.71 0.21
CA TRP A 191 -11.14 3.46 -0.92
C TRP A 191 -10.51 2.49 -1.92
N GLY A 192 -10.85 2.65 -3.20
CA GLY A 192 -10.25 1.93 -4.32
C GLY A 192 -9.46 2.89 -5.20
N LEU A 193 -8.19 2.61 -5.40
CA LEU A 193 -7.38 3.20 -6.46
C LEU A 193 -7.41 2.27 -7.67
N ASP A 194 -8.17 2.66 -8.68
CA ASP A 194 -8.25 1.97 -9.96
C ASP A 194 -7.14 2.50 -10.87
N LEU A 195 -6.19 1.65 -11.26
CA LEU A 195 -5.09 1.99 -12.16
C LEU A 195 -5.27 1.26 -13.48
N THR A 196 -5.31 1.99 -14.58
CA THR A 196 -5.17 1.44 -15.94
C THR A 196 -3.74 1.66 -16.43
N ALA A 197 -3.12 0.59 -16.90
CA ALA A 197 -1.79 0.63 -17.50
C ALA A 197 -1.87 0.16 -18.96
N LEU A 198 -1.49 1.02 -19.89
CA LEU A 198 -1.26 0.67 -21.29
C LEU A 198 0.24 0.46 -21.47
N LEU A 199 0.64 -0.79 -21.75
CA LEU A 199 2.04 -1.18 -21.79
C LEU A 199 2.58 -1.12 -23.22
N GLY A 200 3.51 -0.20 -23.48
CA GLY A 200 4.34 -0.16 -24.69
C GLY A 200 5.68 -0.86 -24.48
N ALA A 201 6.68 -0.62 -25.33
CA ALA A 201 7.94 -1.39 -25.36
C ALA A 201 8.91 -1.22 -24.15
N GLY A 202 8.50 -0.52 -23.09
CA GLY A 202 9.32 -0.22 -21.91
C GLY A 202 9.46 -1.36 -20.89
N SER A 203 10.20 -1.09 -19.82
CA SER A 203 10.43 -2.01 -18.71
C SER A 203 9.20 -2.15 -17.79
N ALA A 204 8.86 -3.39 -17.43
CA ALA A 204 7.82 -3.70 -16.45
C ALA A 204 8.09 -3.11 -15.05
N GLU A 205 9.33 -2.70 -14.74
CA GLU A 205 9.68 -2.00 -13.50
C GLU A 205 8.93 -0.67 -13.34
N ALA A 206 8.54 -0.03 -14.46
CA ALA A 206 7.76 1.19 -14.44
C ALA A 206 6.39 0.99 -13.79
N LEU A 207 5.73 -0.15 -14.04
CA LEU A 207 4.45 -0.50 -13.43
C LEU A 207 4.57 -0.75 -11.93
N GLY A 208 5.62 -1.47 -11.51
CA GLY A 208 5.88 -1.69 -10.09
C GLY A 208 6.15 -0.38 -9.34
N SER A 209 6.92 0.52 -9.97
CA SER A 209 7.26 1.83 -9.41
C SER A 209 6.02 2.72 -9.27
N ILE A 210 5.17 2.82 -10.30
CA ILE A 210 3.97 3.66 -10.21
C ILE A 210 2.96 3.12 -9.18
N LEU A 211 2.78 1.80 -9.09
CA LEU A 211 1.94 1.19 -8.05
C LEU A 211 2.46 1.53 -6.65
N TYR A 212 3.78 1.44 -6.44
CA TYR A 212 4.42 1.81 -5.18
C TYR A 212 4.25 3.31 -4.88
N GLU A 213 4.59 4.19 -5.82
CA GLU A 213 4.48 5.65 -5.67
C GLU A 213 3.04 6.07 -5.29
N LEU A 214 2.03 5.56 -5.99
CA LEU A 214 0.63 5.87 -5.69
C LEU A 214 0.16 5.30 -4.35
N THR A 215 0.61 4.08 -4.00
CA THR A 215 0.30 3.47 -2.70
C THR A 215 0.89 4.28 -1.56
N GLU A 216 2.14 4.71 -1.68
CA GLU A 216 2.81 5.51 -0.66
C GLU A 216 2.15 6.88 -0.47
N VAL A 217 1.75 7.55 -1.56
CA VAL A 217 1.01 8.81 -1.46
C VAL A 217 -0.28 8.63 -0.65
N LEU A 218 -1.04 7.55 -0.89
CA LEU A 218 -2.27 7.28 -0.14
C LEU A 218 -2.00 6.91 1.32
N ARG A 219 -0.93 6.15 1.60
CA ARG A 219 -0.51 5.83 2.97
C ARG A 219 -0.11 7.07 3.75
N GLN A 220 0.59 8.03 3.12
CA GLN A 220 0.91 9.33 3.72
C GLN A 220 -0.33 10.15 4.07
N HIS A 221 -1.46 9.90 3.39
CA HIS A 221 -2.75 10.50 3.72
C HIS A 221 -3.57 9.67 4.73
N GLY A 222 -2.96 8.66 5.36
CA GLY A 222 -3.54 7.91 6.47
C GLY A 222 -4.33 6.66 6.05
N LEU A 223 -4.29 6.27 4.78
CA LEU A 223 -4.91 5.03 4.32
C LEU A 223 -4.04 3.80 4.61
N VAL A 224 -4.68 2.68 4.92
CA VAL A 224 -4.03 1.39 5.17
C VAL A 224 -4.22 0.50 3.95
N LEU A 225 -3.13 0.02 3.34
CA LEU A 225 -3.22 -0.92 2.22
C LEU A 225 -3.89 -2.23 2.67
N VAL A 226 -4.87 -2.71 1.91
CA VAL A 226 -5.57 -3.97 2.16
C VAL A 226 -5.09 -5.05 1.21
N THR A 227 -5.13 -4.77 -0.10
CA THR A 227 -4.72 -5.69 -1.16
C THR A 227 -4.55 -4.95 -2.50
N THR A 228 -3.89 -5.58 -3.45
CA THR A 228 -3.82 -5.20 -4.87
C THR A 228 -4.34 -6.34 -5.72
N GLU A 229 -5.38 -6.08 -6.51
CA GLU A 229 -6.01 -7.03 -7.42
C GLU A 229 -5.82 -6.59 -8.88
N ARG A 230 -5.91 -7.55 -9.81
CA ARG A 230 -5.86 -7.31 -11.25
C ARG A 230 -7.18 -7.78 -11.88
N PHE A 231 -7.71 -6.99 -12.79
CA PHE A 231 -8.97 -7.22 -13.51
C PHE A 231 -8.77 -7.47 -15.01
N SER A 232 -7.63 -7.12 -15.59
CA SER A 232 -7.27 -7.51 -16.96
C SER A 232 -5.78 -7.48 -17.12
#